data_AF-A0A366M2Z4-F1
#
_entry.id   AF-A0A366M2Z4-F1
#
_cell.length_a   1.000
_cell.length_b   1.000
_cell.length_c   1.000
_cell.angle_alpha   90.00
_cell.angle_beta   90.00
_cell.angle_gamma   90.00
#
_symmetry.space_group_name_H-M   'P 1'
#
loop_
_entity.id
_entity.type
_entity.pdbx_description
1 polymer ?
#
loop_
_entity_poly.entity_id
_entity_poly.type
_entity_poly.pdbx_seq_one_letter_code
_entity_poly.pdbx_strand_id
1 'polypeptide(L)'
;MARGDWTIVGRVAIRYANGRQVVVAAGGRFKSLDEAIGHWESREAERRNRELAELGHVVNTAFKRMERACRRLNEIKFETGDLV
;
A
#
# COMPACT_ATOMS: atom_id res chain seq x y z
N MET A 1 -0.84 15.16 -17.58
CA MET A 1 -0.85 14.13 -16.51
C MET A 1 0.43 13.34 -16.66
N ALA A 2 1.30 13.26 -15.64
CA ALA A 2 2.57 12.56 -15.74
C ALA A 2 2.33 11.03 -15.75
N ARG A 3 2.22 10.44 -16.95
CA ARG A 3 2.48 9.01 -17.16
C ARG A 3 3.86 8.75 -16.54
N GLY A 4 4.01 7.75 -15.67
CA GLY A 4 5.33 7.46 -15.09
C GLY A 4 6.37 7.26 -16.20
N ASP A 5 7.62 7.69 -16.00
CA ASP A 5 8.62 7.66 -17.07
C ASP A 5 8.91 6.22 -17.54
N TRP A 6 8.24 5.83 -18.63
CA TRP A 6 8.44 4.56 -19.30
C TRP A 6 9.49 4.74 -20.40
N THR A 7 10.51 3.88 -20.40
CA THR A 7 11.42 3.75 -21.55
C THR A 7 10.76 2.83 -22.57
N ILE A 8 10.50 3.32 -23.79
CA ILE A 8 9.81 2.59 -24.84
C ILE A 8 10.82 2.11 -25.89
N VAL A 9 10.83 0.81 -26.16
CA VAL A 9 11.65 0.17 -27.21
C VAL A 9 10.73 -0.69 -28.07
N GLY A 10 10.32 -0.17 -29.23
CA GLY A 10 9.39 -0.83 -30.14
C GLY A 10 8.04 -1.12 -29.48
N ARG A 11 7.70 -2.40 -29.32
CA ARG A 11 6.44 -2.87 -28.70
C ARG A 11 6.57 -3.14 -27.19
N VAL A 12 7.66 -2.70 -26.56
CA VAL A 12 7.95 -2.96 -25.15
C VAL A 12 8.16 -1.63 -24.41
N ALA A 13 7.63 -1.55 -23.20
CA ALA A 13 7.84 -0.46 -22.25
C ALA A 13 8.52 -1.02 -20.99
N ILE A 14 9.55 -0.34 -20.52
CA ILE A 14 10.36 -0.73 -19.37
C ILE A 14 10.40 0.42 -18.38
N ARG A 15 10.26 0.12 -17.10
CA ARG A 15 10.54 1.08 -16.03
C ARG A 15 11.01 0.40 -14.76
N TYR A 16 11.62 1.16 -13.85
CA TYR A 16 11.86 0.70 -12.49
C TYR A 16 10.74 1.20 -11.59
N ALA A 17 10.07 0.31 -10.86
CA ALA A 17 9.01 0.68 -9.93
C ALA A 17 8.98 -0.26 -8.73
N ASN A 18 8.88 0.32 -7.53
CA ASN A 18 8.84 -0.41 -6.26
C ASN A 18 10.04 -1.38 -6.08
N GLY A 19 11.25 -0.94 -6.40
CA GLY A 19 12.46 -1.77 -6.22
C GLY A 19 12.61 -2.91 -7.22
N ARG A 20 11.82 -2.95 -8.30
CA ARG A 20 11.90 -3.97 -9.35
C ARG A 20 11.81 -3.38 -10.74
N GLN A 21 12.49 -4.02 -11.70
CA GLN A 21 12.29 -3.74 -13.11
C GLN A 21 10.93 -4.30 -13.55
N VAL A 22 10.17 -3.47 -14.25
CA VAL A 22 8.86 -3.80 -14.80
C VAL A 22 8.97 -3.72 -16.32
N VAL A 23 8.53 -4.79 -16.97
CA VAL A 23 8.49 -4.88 -18.43
C VAL A 23 7.06 -5.15 -18.85
N VAL A 24 6.55 -4.31 -19.76
CA VAL A 24 5.21 -4.41 -20.33
C VAL A 24 5.36 -4.49 -21.84
N ALA A 25 4.70 -5.45 -22.49
CA ALA A 25 4.76 -5.61 -23.93
C ALA A 25 3.36 -5.53 -24.55
N ALA A 26 3.26 -4.88 -25.71
CA ALA A 26 2.07 -4.85 -26.53
C ALA A 26 2.02 -6.09 -27.41
N GLY A 27 1.21 -7.08 -27.04
CA GLY A 27 1.00 -8.31 -27.82
C GLY A 27 0.09 -9.29 -27.10
N GLY A 28 -0.64 -10.11 -27.86
CA GLY A 28 -1.63 -11.05 -27.31
C GLY A 28 -2.88 -10.33 -26.80
N ARG A 29 -2.96 -10.08 -25.49
CA ARG A 29 -4.16 -9.59 -24.79
C ARG A 29 -4.47 -8.11 -24.99
N PHE A 30 -3.47 -7.28 -25.29
CA PHE A 30 -3.61 -5.83 -25.41
C PHE A 30 -3.36 -5.37 -26.85
N LYS A 31 -4.20 -4.45 -27.34
CA LYS A 31 -4.16 -3.92 -28.71
C LYS A 31 -3.06 -2.88 -28.88
N SER A 32 -2.68 -2.19 -27.80
CA SER A 32 -1.63 -1.18 -27.81
C SER A 32 -0.73 -1.24 -26.58
N LEU A 33 0.44 -0.62 -26.68
CA LEU A 33 1.36 -0.48 -25.55
C LEU A 33 0.77 0.40 -24.45
N ASP A 34 0.06 1.45 -24.85
CA ASP A 34 -0.67 2.33 -23.94
C ASP A 34 -1.74 1.59 -23.13
N GLU A 35 -2.47 0.66 -23.76
CA GLU A 35 -3.46 -0.18 -23.07
C GLU A 35 -2.78 -1.11 -22.04
N ALA A 36 -1.66 -1.73 -22.44
CA ALA A 36 -0.90 -2.61 -21.56
C ALA A 36 -0.30 -1.85 -20.36
N ILE A 37 0.24 -0.65 -20.60
CA ILE A 37 0.76 0.24 -19.55
C ILE A 37 -0.37 0.65 -18.60
N GLY A 38 -1.49 1.15 -19.13
CA GLY A 38 -2.61 1.61 -18.31
C GLY A 38 -3.20 0.49 -17.45
N HIS A 39 -3.31 -0.72 -18.01
CA HIS A 39 -3.73 -1.89 -17.25
C HIS A 39 -2.76 -2.25 -16.11
N TRP A 40 -1.45 -2.21 -16.37
CA TRP A 40 -0.46 -2.42 -15.31
C TRP A 40 -0.54 -1.34 -14.22
N GLU A 41 -0.68 -0.07 -14.61
CA GLU A 41 -0.78 1.05 -13.67
C GLU A 41 -2.04 0.95 -12.79
N SER A 42 -3.18 0.57 -13.37
CA SER A 42 -4.43 0.34 -12.63
C SER A 42 -4.27 -0.77 -11.60
N ARG A 43 -3.71 -1.93 -12.01
CA ARG A 43 -3.47 -3.05 -11.09
C ARG A 43 -2.51 -2.68 -9.96
N GLU A 44 -1.52 -1.86 -10.27
CA GLU A 44 -0.54 -1.40 -9.30
C GLU A 44 -1.15 -0.40 -8.31
N ALA A 45 -2.05 0.48 -8.76
CA ALA A 45 -2.83 1.36 -7.89
C ALA A 45 -3.76 0.57 -6.97
N GLU A 46 -4.48 -0.44 -7.49
CA GLU A 46 -5.32 -1.33 -6.69
C GLU A 46 -4.52 -2.12 -5.66
N ARG A 47 -3.33 -2.59 -6.02
CA ARG A 47 -2.41 -3.27 -5.11
C ARG A 47 -2.01 -2.34 -3.95
N ARG A 48 -1.56 -1.13 -4.25
CA ARG A 48 -1.20 -0.14 -3.23
C ARG A 48 -2.36 0.21 -2.32
N ASN A 49 -3.56 0.38 -2.86
CA ASN A 49 -4.74 0.67 -2.05
C ASN A 49 -5.06 -0.46 -1.07
N ARG A 50 -4.91 -1.72 -1.50
CA ARG A 50 -5.06 -2.88 -0.61
C ARG A 50 -3.99 -2.93 0.47
N GLU A 51 -2.72 -2.73 0.11
CA GLU A 51 -1.61 -2.68 1.06
C GLU A 51 -1.80 -1.56 2.10
N LEU A 52 -2.28 -0.39 1.68
CA LEU A 52 -2.60 0.72 2.59
C LEU A 52 -3.77 0.38 3.52
N ALA A 53 -4.81 -0.29 3.02
CA ALA A 53 -5.94 -0.71 3.84
C ALA A 53 -5.51 -1.73 4.92
N GLU A 54 -4.65 -2.68 4.56
CA GLU A 54 -4.08 -3.66 5.50
C GLU A 54 -3.22 -2.98 6.57
N LEU A 55 -2.34 -2.07 6.17
CA LEU A 55 -1.54 -1.28 7.12
C LEU A 55 -2.43 -0.46 8.06
N GLY A 56 -3.48 0.18 7.53
CA GLY A 56 -4.47 0.89 8.32
C GLY A 56 -5.13 -0.01 9.37
N HIS A 57 -5.45 -1.25 9.01
CA HIS A 57 -6.01 -2.22 9.96
C HIS A 57 -5.01 -2.59 11.06
N VAL A 58 -3.74 -2.84 10.72
CA VAL A 58 -2.69 -3.18 11.70
C VAL A 58 -2.49 -2.02 12.67
N VAL A 59 -2.37 -0.80 12.17
CA VAL A 59 -2.19 0.41 12.98
C VAL A 59 -3.38 0.64 13.91
N ASN A 60 -4.61 0.53 13.40
CA ASN A 60 -5.82 0.67 14.22
C ASN A 60 -5.88 -0.39 15.34
N THR A 61 -5.48 -1.63 15.04
CA THR A 61 -5.41 -2.70 16.04
C THR A 61 -4.38 -2.39 17.13
N ALA A 62 -3.21 -1.88 16.75
CA ALA A 62 -2.18 -1.46 17.69
C ALA A 62 -2.68 -0.33 18.61
N PHE A 63 -3.30 0.71 18.05
CA PHE A 63 -3.89 1.80 18.83
C PHE A 63 -4.94 1.31 19.83
N LYS A 64 -5.87 0.43 19.41
CA LYS A 64 -6.87 -0.16 20.32
C LYS A 64 -6.26 -0.98 21.45
N ARG A 65 -5.09 -1.59 21.23
CA ARG A 65 -4.36 -2.31 22.29
C ARG A 65 -3.69 -1.34 23.26
N MET A 66 -3.08 -0.28 22.74
CA MET A 66 -2.47 0.79 23.56
C MET A 66 -3.52 1.48 24.43
N GLU A 67 -4.68 1.84 23.87
CA GLU A 67 -5.77 2.48 24.62
C GLU A 67 -6.24 1.60 25.80
N ARG A 68 -6.40 0.30 25.57
CA ARG A 68 -6.73 -0.67 26.64
C ARG A 68 -5.62 -0.79 27.69
N ALA A 69 -4.36 -0.74 27.29
CA ALA A 69 -3.25 -0.75 28.23
C ALA A 69 -3.24 0.50 29.10
N CYS A 70 -3.42 1.69 28.52
CA CYS A 70 -3.53 2.95 29.26
C CYS A 70 -4.72 2.96 30.22
N ARG A 71 -5.88 2.44 29.81
CA ARG A 71 -7.07 2.34 30.68
C ARG A 71 -6.79 1.47 31.91
N ARG A 72 -6.21 0.28 31.72
CA ARG A 72 -5.82 -0.60 32.83
C ARG A 72 -4.79 0.04 33.77
N LEU A 73 -3.81 0.77 33.23
CA LEU A 73 -2.84 1.50 34.05
C LEU A 73 -3.51 2.58 34.90
N ASN A 74 -4.51 3.28 34.35
CA ASN A 74 -5.28 4.25 35.13
C ASN A 74 -6.11 3.57 36.22
N GLU A 75 -6.80 2.46 35.92
CA GLU A 75 -7.57 1.69 36.92
C GLU A 75 -6.67 1.25 38.09
N ILE A 76 -5.50 0.67 37.82
CA ILE A 76 -4.53 0.27 38.85
C ILE A 76 -4.05 1.47 39.68
N LYS A 77 -3.83 2.62 39.05
CA LYS A 77 -3.41 3.85 39.75
C LYS A 77 -4.50 4.37 40.70
N PHE A 78 -5.77 4.22 40.35
CA PHE A 78 -6.88 4.55 41.25
C PHE A 78 -6.96 3.56 42.42
N GLU A 79 -6.86 2.26 42.18
CA GLU A 79 -6.89 1.24 43.24
C GLU A 79 -5.73 1.36 44.24
N THR A 80 -4.55 1.79 43.78
CA THR A 80 -3.38 2.02 44.65
C THR A 80 -3.32 3.42 45.28
N GLY A 81 -4.01 4.40 44.71
CA GLY A 81 -4.14 5.75 45.27
C GLY A 81 -5.08 5.83 46.48
N ASP A 82 -6.05 4.90 46.59
CA ASP A 82 -6.96 4.78 47.74
C ASP A 82 -6.37 3.95 48.90
N LEU A 83 -5.13 3.44 48.75
CA LEU A 83 -4.41 2.63 49.76
C LEU A 83 -3.38 3.42 50.58
N VAL A 84 -3.35 4.76 50.48
CA VAL A 84 -2.47 5.66 51.27
C VAL A 84 -3.28 6.64 52.10
#